data_AF-C5K8U1-F1
#
_entry.id   AF-C5K8U1-F1
#
_cell.length_a   1.000
_cell.length_b   1.000
_cell.length_c   1.000
_cell.angle_alpha   90.00
_cell.angle_beta   90.00
_cell.angle_gamma   90.00
#
_symmetry.space_group_name_H-M   'P 1'
#
loop_
_entity.id
_entity.type
_entity.pdbx_description
1 polymer ?
#
loop_
_entity_poly.entity_id
_entity_poly.type
_entity_poly.pdbx_seq_one_letter_code
_entity_poly.pdbx_strand_id
1 'polypeptide(L)' 'MYPQRHGCSSVIPDSSSCCSVCLSSYQTDDVVTVLKCGHLFHDECVRKWIALAHVPACPLCR' A
#
# COMPACT_ATOMS: atom_id res chain seq x y z
N MET A 1 15.90 31.28 -24.13
CA MET A 1 14.94 31.89 -23.19
C MET A 1 13.63 31.10 -23.28
N TYR A 2 13.59 29.89 -22.71
CA TYR A 2 13.07 29.68 -21.36
C TYR A 2 13.99 28.73 -20.57
N PRO A 3 14.74 29.21 -19.57
CA PRO A 3 15.37 28.34 -18.60
C PRO A 3 14.33 27.86 -17.58
N GLN A 4 14.60 26.71 -16.96
CA GLN A 4 13.87 26.08 -15.85
C GLN A 4 12.76 25.11 -16.35
N ARG A 5 12.68 23.82 -15.95
CA ARG A 5 12.66 23.34 -14.56
C ARG A 5 12.80 21.81 -14.47
N HIS A 6 13.69 21.37 -13.56
CA HIS A 6 13.63 20.13 -12.77
C HIS A 6 13.77 18.83 -13.57
N GLY A 7 14.93 18.17 -13.59
CA GLY A 7 15.52 17.54 -12.40
C GLY A 7 14.74 16.25 -12.11
N CYS A 8 15.27 15.11 -12.52
CA CYS A 8 14.66 13.80 -12.30
C CYS A 8 14.45 13.55 -10.80
N SER A 9 13.26 13.07 -10.45
CA SER A 9 13.06 12.06 -9.41
C SER A 9 11.59 11.69 -9.41
N SER A 10 11.15 11.05 -10.49
CA SER A 10 10.08 10.06 -10.33
C SER A 10 10.68 8.94 -9.49
N VAL A 11 10.70 9.12 -8.17
CA VAL A 11 10.76 7.98 -7.26
C VAL A 11 9.54 7.16 -7.66
N ILE A 12 9.78 6.04 -8.33
CA ILE A 12 8.76 5.03 -8.54
C ILE A 12 8.75 4.32 -7.19
N PRO A 13 7.82 4.61 -6.26
CA PRO A 13 7.70 3.76 -5.10
C PRO A 13 7.29 2.40 -5.67
N ASP A 14 8.19 1.43 -5.57
CA ASP A 14 7.88 0.05 -5.83
C ASP A 14 6.60 -0.28 -5.06
N SER A 15 5.52 -0.51 -5.79
CA SER A 15 4.14 -0.64 -5.30
C SER A 15 3.96 -1.79 -4.29
N SER A 16 5.04 -2.48 -3.96
CA SER A 16 5.12 -3.63 -3.07
C SER A 16 5.52 -3.25 -1.63
N SER A 17 5.97 -2.02 -1.38
CA SER A 17 6.50 -1.58 -0.07
C SER A 17 5.58 -0.64 0.73
N CYS A 18 4.37 -0.37 0.22
CA CYS A 18 3.40 0.49 0.89
C CYS A 18 2.03 -0.17 0.96
N CYS A 19 1.34 0.00 2.08
CA CYS A 19 0.00 -0.53 2.27
C CYS A 19 -1.02 0.25 1.43
N SER A 20 -1.69 -0.39 0.48
CA SER A 20 -2.68 0.28 -0.38
C SER A 20 -3.97 0.70 0.32
N VAL A 21 -4.16 0.31 1.58
CA VAL A 21 -5.33 0.73 2.39
C VAL A 21 -5.09 2.08 3.05
N CYS A 22 -3.92 2.29 3.67
CA CYS A 22 -3.56 3.55 4.31
C CYS A 22 -2.58 4.41 3.50
N LEU A 23 -2.12 3.92 2.36
CA LEU A 23 -1.14 4.55 1.46
C LEU A 23 0.19 4.90 2.15
N SER A 24 0.52 4.21 3.25
CA SER A 24 1.74 4.41 4.04
C SER A 24 2.72 3.27 3.85
N SER A 25 4.01 3.58 3.93
CA SER A 25 5.11 2.61 3.96
C SER A 25 5.00 1.71 5.17
N TYR A 26 5.41 0.44 5.03
CA TYR A 26 5.54 -0.47 6.17
C TYR A 26 6.76 -0.08 7.01
N GLN A 27 6.61 0.02 8.33
CA GLN A 27 7.74 0.16 9.26
C GLN A 27 8.09 -1.19 9.90
N THR A 28 9.28 -1.29 10.48
CA THR A 28 9.74 -2.51 11.17
C THR A 28 8.83 -2.91 12.33
N ASP A 29 8.18 -1.92 12.97
CA ASP A 29 7.25 -2.12 14.08
C ASP A 29 5.80 -2.39 13.62
N ASP A 30 5.51 -2.26 12.32
CA ASP A 30 4.18 -2.51 11.79
C ASP A 30 3.93 -4.00 11.61
N VAL A 31 2.81 -4.48 12.16
CA VAL A 31 2.35 -5.85 11.92
C VAL A 31 1.68 -5.90 10.56
N VAL A 32 2.23 -6.72 9.66
CA VAL A 32 1.70 -6.92 8.31
C VAL A 32 1.19 -8.34 8.12
N THR A 33 0.09 -8.47 7.38
CA THR A 33 -0.57 -9.73 7.07
C THR A 33 -0.64 -9.89 5.56
N VAL A 34 -0.18 -11.04 5.07
CA VAL A 34 -0.31 -11.46 3.67
C VAL A 34 -1.61 -12.22 3.45
N LEU A 35 -2.39 -11.80 2.46
CA LEU A 35 -3.58 -12.53 2.01
C LEU A 35 -3.19 -13.73 1.14
N LYS A 36 -4.14 -14.66 0.96
CA LYS A 36 -3.98 -15.83 0.07
C LYS A 36 -3.63 -15.48 -1.38
N CYS A 37 -3.93 -14.26 -1.82
CA CYS A 37 -3.57 -13.76 -3.15
C CYS A 37 -2.12 -13.27 -3.26
N GLY A 38 -1.35 -13.23 -2.16
CA GLY A 38 0.03 -12.75 -2.13
C GLY A 38 0.20 -11.26 -1.84
N HIS A 39 -0.90 -10.51 -1.64
CA HIS A 39 -0.82 -9.09 -1.30
C HIS A 39 -0.64 -8.88 0.21
N LEU A 40 0.22 -7.91 0.55
CA LEU A 40 0.64 -7.60 1.91
C LEU A 40 -0.04 -6.32 2.38
N PHE A 41 -0.60 -6.31 3.59
CA PHE A 41 -1.26 -5.13 4.17
C PHE A 41 -0.96 -5.05 5.67
N HIS A 42 -1.09 -3.88 6.29
CA HIS A 42 -1.06 -3.82 7.75
C HIS A 42 -2.20 -4.67 8.34
N ASP A 43 -1.93 -5.42 9.40
CA ASP A 43 -2.92 -6.21 10.15
C ASP A 43 -4.12 -5.33 10.55
N GLU A 44 -3.85 -4.13 11.05
CA GLU A 44 -4.89 -3.17 11.39
C GLU A 44 -5.70 -2.72 10.17
N CYS A 45 -5.02 -2.47 9.05
CA CYS A 45 -5.66 -2.01 7.82
C CYS A 45 -6.55 -3.09 7.22
N VAL A 46 -6.07 -4.33 7.14
CA VAL A 46 -6.86 -5.46 6.63
C VAL A 46 -8.02 -5.79 7.58
N ARG A 47 -7.81 -5.73 8.90
CA ARG A 47 -8.88 -5.93 9.88
C ARG A 47 -9.97 -4.87 9.76
N LYS A 48 -9.60 -3.58 9.69
CA LYS A 48 -10.54 -2.48 9.47
C LYS A 48 -11.27 -2.64 8.13
N TRP A 49 -10.54 -3.00 7.08
CA TRP A 49 -11.13 -3.24 5.77
C TRP A 49 -12.18 -4.35 5.78
N ILE A 50 -11.86 -5.53 6.34
CA ILE A 50 -12.81 -6.64 6.43
C ILE A 50 -14.00 -6.28 7.33
N ALA A 51 -13.77 -5.55 8.41
CA ALA A 51 -14.84 -5.07 9.29
C ALA A 51 -15.79 -4.08 8.57
N LEU A 52 -15.25 -3.20 7.71
CA LEU A 52 -16.03 -2.22 6.96
C LEU A 52 -16.73 -2.83 5.74
N ALA A 53 -15.99 -3.61 4.95
CA ALA A 53 -16.46 -4.19 3.70
C ALA A 53 -17.23 -5.51 3.89
N HIS A 54 -17.18 -6.10 5.09
CA HIS A 54 -17.74 -7.43 5.42
C HIS A 54 -17.31 -8.54 4.45
N VAL A 55 -16.24 -8.33 3.69
CA VAL A 55 -15.76 -9.26 2.66
C VAL A 55 -14.27 -9.53 2.85
N PRO A 56 -13.85 -10.80 2.95
CA PRO A 56 -12.44 -11.17 3.03
C PRO A 56 -11.82 -11.21 1.63
N ALA A 57 -12.03 -10.15 0.83
CA ALA A 57 -11.46 -10.01 -0.49
C ALA A 57 -10.31 -9.00 -0.46
N CYS A 58 -9.27 -9.27 -1.27
CA CYS A 58 -8.16 -8.35 -1.41
C CYS A 58 -8.62 -7.08 -2.12
N PRO A 59 -8.35 -5.88 -1.59
CA PRO A 59 -8.71 -4.62 -2.24
C PRO A 59 -8.00 -4.40 -3.59
N LEU A 60 -6.94 -5.17 -3.87
CA LEU A 60 -6.15 -5.08 -5.10
C LEU A 60 -6.50 -6.14 -6.15
N CYS A 61 -7.08 -7.28 -5.76
CA CYS A 61 -7.32 -8.41 -6.68
C CYS A 61 -8.69 -8.39 -7.36
N ARG A 62 -9.22 -7.21 -7.71
CA ARG A 62 -10.49 -7.15 -8.42
C ARG A 62 -10.45 -7.98 -9.71
#